data_AF-A0A4Y2MQP4-F1
#
_entry.id   AF-A0A4Y2MQP4-F1
#
_cell.length_a   1.000
_cell.length_b   1.000
_cell.length_c   1.000
_cell.angle_alpha   90.00
_cell.angle_beta   90.00
_cell.angle_gamma   90.00
#
_symmetry.space_group_name_H-M   'P 1'
#
loop_
_entity.id
_entity.type
_entity.pdbx_description
1 polymer ?
#
loop_
_entity_poly.entity_id
_entity_poly.type
_entity_poly.pdbx_seq_one_letter_code
_entity_poly.pdbx_strand_id
1 'polypeptide(L)'
;MVMGKYQVQAELVDIKLQKILEKSVIPELSYAAMVSQSRRRSRSRKRDEGPIAIIYPKQEGEQFNVKQKVRSVINPTKLQIGIKNVKNISKGTLLIECGNEEDLNKIKEEMEKQRVTKGRSGH
;
A
#
# COMPACT_ATOMS: atom_id res chain seq x y z
N MET A 1 71.26 -32.48 0.88
CA MET A 1 69.99 -33.11 0.43
C MET A 1 68.84 -32.13 0.73
N VAL A 2 68.48 -31.26 -0.23
CA VAL A 2 67.56 -30.10 -0.01
C VAL A 2 66.14 -30.38 -0.56
N MET A 3 65.87 -31.60 -1.01
CA MET A 3 64.60 -31.96 -1.68
C MET A 3 63.38 -32.02 -0.75
N GLY A 4 63.57 -32.32 0.54
CA GLY A 4 62.46 -32.51 1.48
C GLY A 4 61.71 -31.22 1.86
N LYS A 5 62.38 -30.07 1.86
CA LYS A 5 61.75 -28.78 2.23
C LYS A 5 60.85 -28.20 1.13
N TYR A 6 61.11 -28.56 -0.13
CA TYR A 6 60.33 -28.11 -1.27
C TYR A 6 59.05 -28.95 -1.45
N GLN A 7 59.12 -30.25 -1.18
CA GLN A 7 57.93 -31.13 -1.22
C GLN A 7 56.87 -30.74 -0.19
N VAL A 8 57.30 -30.47 1.06
CA VAL A 8 56.38 -30.03 2.13
C VAL A 8 55.72 -28.68 1.80
N GLN A 9 56.42 -27.78 1.12
CA GLN A 9 55.84 -26.50 0.69
C GLN A 9 54.85 -26.68 -0.47
N ALA A 10 55.15 -27.56 -1.43
CA ALA A 10 54.24 -27.87 -2.53
C ALA A 10 52.93 -28.49 -2.02
N GLU A 11 53.02 -29.47 -1.11
CA GLU A 11 51.84 -30.08 -0.49
C GLU A 11 51.00 -29.06 0.28
N LEU A 12 51.64 -28.14 1.01
CA LEU A 12 50.92 -27.10 1.76
C LEU A 12 50.20 -26.11 0.83
N VAL A 13 50.78 -25.80 -0.32
CA VAL A 13 50.15 -24.96 -1.34
C VAL A 13 48.95 -25.67 -1.96
N ASP A 14 49.08 -26.95 -2.32
CA ASP A 14 48.00 -27.74 -2.89
C ASP A 14 46.81 -27.89 -1.94
N ILE A 15 47.08 -28.16 -0.66
CA ILE A 15 46.04 -28.20 0.39
C ILE A 15 45.31 -26.85 0.50
N LYS A 16 46.05 -25.74 0.41
CA LYS A 16 45.46 -24.39 0.49
C LYS A 16 44.61 -24.07 -0.74
N LEU A 17 45.04 -24.51 -1.93
CA LEU A 17 44.29 -24.35 -3.18
C LEU A 17 43.00 -25.19 -3.16
N GLN A 18 43.06 -26.45 -2.73
CA GLN A 18 41.89 -27.32 -2.57
C GLN A 18 40.86 -26.70 -1.62
N LYS A 19 41.31 -26.15 -0.48
CA LYS A 19 40.43 -25.49 0.50
C LYS A 19 39.74 -24.23 -0.04
N ILE A 20 40.38 -23.47 -0.93
CA ILE A 20 39.78 -22.30 -1.58
C ILE A 20 38.76 -22.73 -2.63
N LEU A 21 39.08 -23.77 -3.42
CA LEU A 21 38.18 -24.37 -4.40
C LEU A 21 36.90 -24.90 -3.74
N GLU A 22 37.01 -25.66 -2.64
CA GLU A 22 35.85 -26.12 -1.87
C GLU A 22 35.01 -24.98 -1.30
N LYS A 23 35.64 -23.90 -0.81
CA LYS A 23 34.93 -22.73 -0.27
C LYS A 23 34.14 -21.97 -1.35
N SER A 24 34.57 -22.04 -2.62
CA SER A 24 33.89 -21.39 -3.75
C SER A 24 32.67 -22.16 -4.27
N VAL A 25 32.51 -23.43 -3.89
CA VAL A 25 31.39 -24.30 -4.33
C VAL A 25 30.14 -24.11 -3.46
N ILE A 26 30.27 -23.52 -2.27
CA ILE A 26 29.12 -23.15 -1.45
C ILE A 26 28.71 -21.74 -1.86
N PRO A 27 27.55 -21.54 -2.51
CA PRO A 27 27.05 -20.21 -2.81
C PRO A 27 26.60 -19.57 -1.51
N GLU A 28 27.53 -18.99 -0.75
CA GLU A 28 27.17 -18.06 0.30
C GLU A 28 26.45 -16.89 -0.39
N LEU A 29 25.16 -16.76 -0.06
CA LEU A 29 24.34 -15.66 -0.53
C LEU A 29 25.12 -14.35 -0.35
N SER A 30 25.36 -13.64 -1.46
CA SER A 30 26.05 -12.35 -1.43
C SER A 30 25.44 -11.44 -0.36
N TYR A 31 26.26 -10.65 0.33
CA TYR A 31 25.79 -9.70 1.34
C TYR A 31 24.60 -8.85 0.85
N ALA A 32 24.62 -8.45 -0.43
CA ALA A 32 23.50 -7.75 -1.08
C ALA A 32 22.20 -8.57 -1.10
N ALA A 33 22.29 -9.88 -1.36
CA ALA A 33 21.15 -10.80 -1.35
C ALA A 33 20.59 -10.99 0.07
N MET A 34 21.45 -11.10 1.08
CA MET A 34 21.04 -11.28 2.49
C MET A 34 20.32 -10.03 3.03
N VAL A 35 20.82 -8.83 2.72
CA VAL A 35 20.19 -7.56 3.12
C VAL A 35 18.90 -7.28 2.32
N SER A 36 18.76 -7.82 1.10
CA SER A 36 17.54 -7.66 0.30
C SER A 36 16.34 -8.45 0.83
N GLN A 37 16.58 -9.62 1.45
CA GLN A 37 15.51 -10.44 2.04
C GLN A 37 14.83 -9.74 3.23
N SER A 38 15.60 -9.05 4.09
CA SER A 38 15.06 -8.35 5.26
C SER A 38 14.26 -7.08 4.92
N ARG A 39 14.37 -6.55 3.69
CA ARG A 39 13.70 -5.30 3.28
C ARG A 39 12.36 -5.49 2.58
N ARG A 40 11.84 -6.72 2.48
CA ARG A 40 10.44 -6.95 2.12
C ARG A 40 9.54 -6.59 3.30
N ARG A 41 9.43 -5.29 3.61
CA ARG A 41 8.35 -4.78 4.47
C ARG A 41 7.04 -5.26 3.86
N SER A 42 6.41 -6.22 4.53
CA SER A 42 5.06 -6.69 4.24
C SER A 42 4.10 -5.49 4.32
N ARG A 43 3.92 -4.79 3.20
CA ARG A 43 3.06 -3.61 3.07
C ARG A 43 1.84 -3.88 2.21
N SER A 44 1.48 -5.15 2.03
CA SER A 44 0.14 -5.54 1.60
C SER A 44 -0.51 -6.32 2.73
N ARG A 45 -0.90 -5.63 3.80
CA ARG A 45 -1.99 -6.16 4.63
C ARG A 45 -3.22 -5.99 3.76
N LYS A 46 -3.79 -7.10 3.25
CA LYS A 46 -5.15 -7.08 2.72
C LYS A 46 -6.01 -6.52 3.86
N ARG A 47 -6.44 -5.26 3.73
CA ARG A 47 -7.44 -4.71 4.64
C ARG A 47 -8.75 -5.36 4.22
N ASP A 48 -9.54 -5.83 5.16
CA ASP A 48 -10.91 -6.23 4.87
C ASP A 48 -11.59 -5.04 4.20
N GLU A 49 -11.94 -5.19 2.93
CA GLU A 49 -12.60 -4.15 2.15
C GLU A 49 -13.96 -3.93 2.79
N GLY A 50 -14.12 -2.80 3.49
CA GLY A 50 -15.41 -2.44 4.08
C GLY A 50 -16.42 -2.06 3.01
N PRO A 51 -17.69 -1.84 3.38
CA PRO A 51 -18.70 -1.36 2.45
C PRO A 51 -18.30 0.00 1.83
N ILE A 52 -18.45 0.12 0.50
CA ILE A 52 -17.98 1.27 -0.31
C ILE A 52 -19.14 1.99 -1.00
N ALA A 53 -19.14 3.33 -0.91
CA ALA A 53 -20.04 4.22 -1.63
C ALA A 53 -19.25 5.00 -2.68
N ILE A 54 -19.74 5.00 -3.92
CA ILE A 54 -19.19 5.78 -5.03
C ILE A 54 -20.15 6.94 -5.31
N ILE A 55 -19.65 8.16 -5.19
CA ILE A 55 -20.39 9.41 -5.38
C ILE A 55 -19.89 10.06 -6.66
N TYR A 56 -20.79 10.17 -7.64
CA TYR A 56 -20.54 10.85 -8.90
C TYR A 56 -20.84 12.35 -8.80
N PRO A 57 -20.07 13.19 -9.51
CA PRO A 57 -20.32 14.62 -9.58
C PRO A 57 -21.65 14.94 -10.28
N LYS A 58 -22.20 16.12 -10.00
CA LYS A 58 -23.47 16.54 -10.62
C LYS A 58 -23.26 17.06 -12.04
N GLN A 59 -22.13 17.72 -12.28
CA GLN A 59 -21.76 18.26 -13.59
C GLN A 59 -20.42 17.68 -14.04
N GLU A 60 -20.30 17.43 -15.34
CA GLU A 60 -19.05 16.99 -15.93
C GLU A 60 -18.00 18.11 -15.82
N GLY A 61 -16.87 17.82 -15.17
CA GLY A 61 -15.81 18.80 -14.90
C GLY A 61 -15.80 19.38 -13.48
N GLU A 62 -16.81 19.07 -12.65
CA GLU A 62 -16.83 19.48 -11.24
C GLU A 62 -15.73 18.76 -10.45
N GLN A 63 -14.62 19.44 -10.15
CA GLN A 63 -13.57 18.88 -9.31
C GLN A 63 -13.96 18.97 -7.84
N PHE A 64 -14.17 17.83 -7.18
CA PHE A 64 -14.36 17.82 -5.73
C PHE A 64 -13.04 17.91 -4.99
N ASN A 65 -12.91 18.98 -4.20
CA ASN A 65 -12.01 18.93 -3.07
C ASN A 65 -12.58 17.96 -2.02
N VAL A 66 -11.96 16.78 -1.93
CA VAL A 66 -12.38 15.67 -1.05
C VAL A 66 -12.65 16.15 0.38
N LYS A 67 -11.71 16.92 0.94
CA LYS A 67 -11.81 17.39 2.33
C LYS A 67 -13.01 18.32 2.51
N GLN A 68 -13.23 19.21 1.55
CA GLN A 68 -14.34 20.15 1.61
C GLN A 68 -15.67 19.41 1.51
N LYS A 69 -15.85 18.51 0.54
CA LYS A 69 -17.11 17.78 0.35
C LYS A 69 -17.45 16.90 1.56
N VAL A 70 -16.47 16.16 2.09
CA VAL A 70 -16.68 15.32 3.28
C VAL A 70 -17.07 16.18 4.49
N ARG A 71 -16.45 17.35 4.67
CA ARG A 71 -16.77 18.25 5.80
C ARG A 71 -18.11 18.97 5.63
N SER A 72 -18.38 19.52 4.45
CA SER A 72 -19.54 20.39 4.23
C SER A 72 -20.81 19.63 3.90
N VAL A 73 -20.71 18.59 3.08
CA VAL A 73 -21.86 17.86 2.56
C VAL A 73 -22.20 16.67 3.43
N ILE A 74 -21.20 15.86 3.79
CA ILE A 74 -21.43 14.65 4.55
C ILE A 74 -21.44 14.95 6.05
N ASN A 75 -20.49 15.76 6.53
CA ASN A 75 -20.30 16.08 7.94
C ASN A 75 -20.41 14.83 8.85
N PRO A 76 -19.35 14.00 8.91
CA PRO A 76 -19.41 12.70 9.56
C PRO A 76 -19.74 12.77 11.05
N THR A 77 -19.38 13.86 11.72
CA THR A 77 -19.71 14.09 13.14
C THR A 77 -21.21 14.28 13.33
N LYS A 78 -21.88 15.04 12.44
CA LYS A 78 -23.32 15.29 12.53
C LYS A 78 -24.13 14.02 12.25
N LEU A 79 -23.69 13.20 11.29
CA LEU A 79 -24.34 11.95 10.92
C LEU A 79 -23.95 10.76 11.83
N GLN A 80 -23.01 10.95 12.75
CA GLN A 80 -22.42 9.89 13.58
C GLN A 80 -21.98 8.67 12.74
N ILE A 81 -21.19 8.92 11.69
CA ILE A 81 -20.70 7.87 10.77
C ILE A 81 -19.19 7.65 10.93
N GLY A 82 -18.79 6.38 10.90
CA GLY A 82 -17.39 5.95 10.91
C GLY A 82 -16.81 5.82 9.51
N ILE A 83 -16.19 6.88 9.00
CA ILE A 83 -15.50 6.84 7.70
C ILE A 83 -14.11 6.22 7.88
N LYS A 84 -13.85 5.11 7.18
CA LYS A 84 -12.52 4.45 7.15
C LYS A 84 -11.59 5.11 6.15
N ASN A 85 -12.10 5.44 4.96
CA ASN A 85 -11.27 5.94 3.86
C ASN A 85 -12.08 6.82 2.91
N VAL A 86 -11.41 7.81 2.32
CA VAL A 86 -11.99 8.63 1.24
C VAL A 86 -10.95 8.85 0.17
N LYS A 87 -11.30 8.56 -1.09
CA LYS A 87 -10.43 8.72 -2.25
C LYS A 87 -11.13 9.46 -3.38
N ASN A 88 -10.42 10.39 -4.01
CA ASN A 88 -10.82 10.90 -5.32
C ASN A 88 -10.28 9.94 -6.38
N ILE A 89 -11.15 9.44 -7.27
CA ILE A 89 -10.74 8.53 -8.34
C ILE A 89 -10.42 9.33 -9.59
N SER A 90 -11.44 9.88 -10.26
CA SER A 90 -11.27 10.57 -11.54
C SER A 90 -12.48 11.45 -11.84
N LYS A 91 -12.24 12.56 -12.56
CA LYS A 91 -13.27 13.52 -13.00
C LYS A 91 -14.21 14.00 -11.89
N GLY A 92 -13.74 14.07 -10.65
CA GLY A 92 -14.59 14.43 -9.51
C GLY A 92 -15.42 13.28 -8.95
N THR A 93 -15.13 12.02 -9.25
CA THR A 93 -15.77 10.87 -8.59
C THR A 93 -15.12 10.62 -7.23
N LEU A 94 -15.93 10.53 -6.18
CA LEU A 94 -15.50 10.34 -4.80
C LEU A 94 -15.87 8.92 -4.32
N LEU A 95 -14.88 8.18 -3.81
CA LEU A 95 -15.07 6.87 -3.19
C LEU A 95 -14.95 7.00 -1.68
N ILE A 96 -15.93 6.49 -0.94
CA ILE A 96 -15.99 6.51 0.51
C ILE A 96 -16.15 5.09 1.04
N GLU A 97 -15.25 4.68 1.91
CA GLU A 97 -15.28 3.39 2.59
C GLU A 97 -15.71 3.59 4.04
N CYS A 98 -16.69 2.80 4.50
CA CYS A 98 -17.25 2.90 5.84
C CYS A 98 -16.96 1.67 6.70
N GLY A 99 -17.12 1.84 8.01
CA GLY A 99 -17.07 0.74 8.98
C GLY A 99 -18.14 -0.32 8.72
N ASN A 100 -19.37 0.15 8.54
CA ASN A 100 -20.60 -0.63 8.53
C ASN A 100 -21.51 -0.19 7.36
N GLU A 101 -22.47 -1.04 6.98
CA GLU A 101 -23.44 -0.72 5.92
C GLU A 101 -24.45 0.36 6.34
N GLU A 102 -24.81 0.45 7.61
CA GLU A 102 -25.72 1.47 8.13
C GLU A 102 -25.19 2.89 7.88
N ASP A 103 -23.90 3.10 8.13
CA ASP A 103 -23.22 4.38 7.86
C ASP A 103 -23.22 4.70 6.37
N LEU A 104 -23.12 3.67 5.54
CA LEU A 104 -23.17 3.81 4.10
C LEU A 104 -24.56 4.27 3.61
N ASN A 105 -25.63 3.72 4.20
CA ASN A 105 -26.98 4.12 3.90
C ASN A 105 -27.26 5.57 4.34
N LYS A 106 -26.78 5.99 5.52
CA LYS A 106 -26.88 7.39 5.97
C LYS A 106 -26.21 8.35 4.99
N ILE A 107 -25.03 8.00 4.47
CA ILE A 107 -24.33 8.81 3.46
C ILE A 107 -25.17 8.91 2.18
N LYS A 108 -25.72 7.79 1.70
CA LYS A 108 -26.58 7.78 0.50
C LYS A 108 -27.79 8.68 0.69
N GLU A 109 -28.48 8.56 1.82
CA GLU A 109 -29.66 9.38 2.14
C GLU A 109 -29.33 10.87 2.22
N GLU A 110 -28.22 11.24 2.88
CA GLU A 110 -27.81 12.65 2.97
C GLU A 110 -27.45 13.21 1.59
N MET A 111 -26.80 12.40 0.75
CA MET A 111 -26.48 12.79 -0.62
C MET A 111 -27.74 13.01 -1.47
N GLU A 112 -28.75 12.17 -1.32
CA GLU A 112 -30.05 12.32 -1.97
C GLU A 112 -30.82 13.55 -1.44
N LYS A 113 -30.87 13.77 -0.12
CA LYS A 113 -31.48 14.97 0.47
C LYS A 113 -30.87 16.27 -0.05
N GLN A 114 -29.55 16.31 -0.23
CA GLN A 114 -28.87 17.46 -0.86
C GLN A 114 -29.06 17.57 -2.38
N ARG A 115 -29.43 16.48 -3.06
CA ARG A 115 -29.86 16.54 -4.46
C ARG A 115 -31.20 17.28 -4.57
N VAL A 116 -32.14 16.98 -3.69
CA VAL A 116 -33.50 17.55 -3.69
C VAL A 116 -33.54 19.02 -3.26
N THR A 117 -32.80 19.41 -2.22
CA THR A 117 -32.89 20.79 -1.66
C THR A 117 -32.29 21.88 -2.54
N LYS A 118 -31.30 21.58 -3.39
CA LYS A 118 -30.75 22.55 -4.35
C LYS A 118 -31.66 22.82 -5.57
N GLY A 119 -32.75 22.07 -5.73
CA GLY A 119 -33.71 22.25 -6.83
C GLY A 119 -34.82 23.29 -6.56
N ARG A 120 -34.84 23.95 -5.40
CA ARG A 120 -35.93 24.86 -4.99
C ARG A 120 -35.55 26.33 -4.77
N SER A 121 -34.31 26.73 -5.03
CA SER A 121 -33.90 28.15 -4.95
C SER A 121 -33.62 28.72 -6.34
N GLY A 122 -34.69 29.06 -7.04
CA GLY A 122 -34.68 29.86 -8.26
C GLY A 122 -35.88 30.79 -8.24
N HIS A 123 -35.74 31.88 -7.48
CA HIS A 123 -36.54 33.10 -7.64
C HIS A 123 -35.61 34.18 -8.18
#